data_AF-A0AAV0XU88-F1
#
_entry.id   AF-A0AAV0XU88-F1
#
_cell.length_a   1.000
_cell.length_b   1.000
_cell.length_c   1.000
_cell.angle_alpha   90.00
_cell.angle_beta   90.00
_cell.angle_gamma   90.00
#
_symmetry.space_group_name_H-M   'P 1'
#
loop_
_entity.id
_entity.type
_entity.pdbx_description
1 polymer ?
#
loop_
_entity_poly.entity_id
_entity_poly.type
_entity_poly.pdbx_seq_one_letter_code
_entity_poly.pdbx_strand_id
1 'polypeptide(L)'
;MIGVLVSEVDARFRSLELNPLYAESTILDPRFKNYGFLHQYAFSEGKKSLISKAATVNIVSNTQEVTVLPNQTDDDSIWNDFDSEVGSIVQSSNPTAAFIVEIDKYLHEPLLSRREDPLLWWKLNQYVYPRLFKFVKKRFCIMGTSVPCERIFSKAGQTITKKRSRLTCSKFEQMIFLNFNLE
;
A
#
# COMPACT_ATOMS: atom_id res chain seq x y z
N MET A 1 -10.66 -6.55 37.98
CA MET A 1 -9.70 -5.76 37.15
C MET A 1 -9.46 -6.42 35.79
N ILE A 2 -9.05 -7.70 35.72
CA ILE A 2 -8.89 -8.43 34.44
C ILE A 2 -10.18 -8.55 33.63
N GLY A 3 -11.32 -8.83 34.27
CA GLY A 3 -12.62 -8.92 33.55
C GLY A 3 -13.05 -7.63 32.86
N VAL A 4 -12.72 -6.47 33.44
CA VAL A 4 -13.00 -5.14 32.86
C VAL A 4 -12.05 -4.86 31.68
N LEU A 5 -10.79 -5.28 31.79
CA LEU A 5 -9.82 -5.19 30.71
C LEU A 5 -10.23 -6.05 29.50
N VAL A 6 -10.64 -7.29 29.75
CA VAL A 6 -11.12 -8.18 28.69
C VAL A 6 -12.37 -7.62 28.03
N SER A 7 -13.33 -7.11 28.81
CA SER A 7 -14.56 -6.51 28.24
C SER A 7 -14.28 -5.27 27.40
N GLU A 8 -13.36 -4.39 27.82
CA GLU A 8 -13.00 -3.19 27.06
C GLU A 8 -12.20 -3.52 25.79
N VAL A 9 -11.30 -4.51 25.86
CA VAL A 9 -10.55 -4.98 24.68
C VAL A 9 -11.52 -5.59 23.67
N ASP A 10 -12.44 -6.44 24.10
CA ASP A 10 -13.47 -7.00 23.23
C ASP A 10 -14.37 -5.91 22.66
N ALA A 11 -14.86 -4.98 23.49
CA ALA A 11 -15.75 -3.92 23.02
C ALA A 11 -15.12 -3.06 21.92
N ARG A 12 -13.79 -2.82 21.99
CA ARG A 12 -13.08 -1.92 21.08
C ARG A 12 -12.44 -2.63 19.88
N PHE A 13 -11.97 -3.86 20.06
CA PHE A 13 -11.14 -4.56 19.07
C PHE A 13 -11.78 -5.82 18.47
N ARG A 14 -12.95 -6.27 18.95
CA ARG A 14 -13.61 -7.48 18.42
C ARG A 14 -13.86 -7.43 16.91
N SER A 15 -14.20 -6.27 16.36
CA SER A 15 -14.47 -6.09 14.93
C SER A 15 -13.27 -5.53 14.14
N LEU A 16 -12.08 -5.47 14.75
CA LEU A 16 -10.91 -4.88 14.11
C LEU A 16 -10.54 -5.59 12.81
N GLU A 17 -10.63 -6.92 12.80
CA GLU A 17 -10.33 -7.75 11.63
C GLU A 17 -11.34 -7.58 10.49
N LEU A 18 -12.56 -7.10 10.79
CA LEU A 18 -13.60 -6.86 9.79
C LEU A 18 -13.40 -5.55 9.04
N ASN A 19 -12.59 -4.64 9.59
CA ASN A 19 -12.32 -3.39 8.92
C ASN A 19 -11.30 -3.64 7.79
N PRO A 20 -11.66 -3.30 6.53
CA PRO A 20 -10.85 -3.63 5.37
C PRO A 20 -9.46 -2.98 5.41
N LEU A 21 -9.31 -1.83 6.06
CA LEU A 21 -8.00 -1.17 6.17
C LEU A 21 -7.02 -1.98 7.01
N TYR A 22 -7.45 -2.46 8.17
CA TYR A 22 -6.61 -3.27 9.05
C TYR A 22 -6.39 -4.66 8.48
N ALA A 23 -7.42 -5.29 7.92
CA ALA A 23 -7.32 -6.58 7.27
C ALA A 23 -6.31 -6.54 6.10
N GLU A 24 -6.45 -5.58 5.19
CA GLU A 24 -5.53 -5.44 4.05
C GLU A 24 -4.11 -5.13 4.52
N SER A 25 -3.93 -4.25 5.50
CA SER A 25 -2.59 -3.92 6.01
C SER A 25 -1.93 -5.11 6.69
N THR A 26 -2.69 -5.94 7.40
CA THR A 26 -2.20 -7.17 8.04
C THR A 26 -1.80 -8.22 7.00
N ILE A 27 -2.60 -8.39 5.94
CA ILE A 27 -2.27 -9.28 4.82
C ILE A 27 -0.98 -8.83 4.14
N LEU A 28 -0.85 -7.52 3.87
CA LEU A 28 0.31 -6.93 3.21
C LEU A 28 1.56 -6.87 4.10
N ASP A 29 1.48 -7.18 5.39
CA ASP A 29 2.65 -7.26 6.25
C ASP A 29 3.29 -8.66 6.15
N PRO A 30 4.54 -8.76 5.65
CA PRO A 30 5.23 -10.04 5.46
C PRO A 30 5.45 -10.84 6.74
N ARG A 31 5.33 -10.18 7.92
CA ARG A 31 5.50 -10.80 9.23
C ARG A 31 4.23 -11.50 9.72
N PHE A 32 3.06 -11.11 9.21
CA PHE A 32 1.76 -11.60 9.69
C PHE A 32 1.02 -12.42 8.63
N LYS A 33 0.81 -11.86 7.42
CA LYS A 33 0.05 -12.50 6.32
C LYS A 33 -1.29 -13.08 6.82
N ASN A 34 -1.59 -14.33 6.49
CA ASN A 34 -2.79 -15.05 6.95
C ASN A 34 -2.73 -15.43 8.44
N TYR A 35 -1.54 -15.53 9.03
CA TYR A 35 -1.34 -15.91 10.44
C TYR A 35 -1.61 -14.77 11.43
N GLY A 36 -1.78 -13.53 10.93
CA GLY A 36 -2.15 -12.37 11.74
C GLY A 36 -3.63 -12.32 12.14
N PHE A 37 -4.46 -13.23 11.64
CA PHE A 37 -5.90 -13.25 11.87
C PHE A 37 -6.28 -14.33 12.88
N LEU A 38 -7.15 -13.97 13.82
CA LEU A 38 -7.82 -14.91 14.70
C LEU A 38 -8.93 -15.66 13.94
N HIS A 39 -9.65 -14.98 13.04
CA HIS A 39 -10.73 -15.57 12.25
C HIS A 39 -10.37 -15.66 10.76
N GLN A 40 -10.37 -16.88 10.21
CA GLN A 40 -10.08 -17.12 8.79
C GLN A 40 -11.07 -16.43 7.83
N TYR A 41 -12.31 -16.25 8.27
CA TYR A 41 -13.32 -15.48 7.54
C TYR A 41 -12.84 -14.03 7.29
N ALA A 42 -12.28 -13.36 8.30
CA ALA A 42 -11.81 -11.98 8.17
C ALA A 42 -10.63 -11.87 7.19
N PHE A 43 -9.73 -12.85 7.18
CA PHE A 43 -8.70 -12.97 6.16
C PHE A 43 -9.30 -13.09 4.76
N SER A 44 -10.30 -13.96 4.58
CA SER A 44 -10.94 -14.18 3.28
C SER A 44 -11.62 -12.91 2.76
N GLU A 45 -12.29 -12.15 3.61
CA GLU A 45 -12.93 -10.88 3.26
C GLU A 45 -11.89 -9.79 2.96
N GLY A 46 -10.82 -9.71 3.75
CA GLY A 46 -9.70 -8.80 3.48
C GLY A 46 -9.04 -9.09 2.12
N LYS A 47 -8.80 -10.37 1.79
CA LYS A 47 -8.27 -10.79 0.49
C LYS A 47 -9.21 -10.43 -0.65
N LYS A 48 -10.51 -10.69 -0.51
CA LYS A 48 -11.53 -10.29 -1.51
C LYS A 48 -11.56 -8.78 -1.71
N SER A 49 -11.50 -7.99 -0.64
CA SER A 49 -11.46 -6.53 -0.69
C SER A 49 -10.23 -6.02 -1.46
N LEU A 50 -9.07 -6.66 -1.25
CA LEU A 50 -7.83 -6.29 -1.94
C LEU A 50 -7.92 -6.61 -3.44
N ILE A 51 -8.46 -7.78 -3.82
CA ILE A 51 -8.65 -8.18 -5.22
C ILE A 51 -9.67 -7.28 -5.93
N SER A 52 -10.79 -6.95 -5.28
CA SER A 52 -11.79 -6.05 -5.87
C SER A 52 -11.22 -4.65 -6.11
N LYS A 53 -10.42 -4.13 -5.17
CA LYS A 53 -9.70 -2.85 -5.33
C LYS A 53 -8.65 -2.92 -6.44
N ALA A 54 -7.97 -4.06 -6.62
CA ALA A 54 -7.04 -4.26 -7.73
C ALA A 54 -7.75 -4.19 -9.08
N ALA A 55 -8.94 -4.79 -9.21
CA ALA A 55 -9.74 -4.69 -10.41
C ALA A 55 -10.12 -3.23 -10.74
N THR A 56 -10.48 -2.42 -9.73
CA THR A 56 -10.82 -1.00 -9.93
C THR A 56 -9.61 -0.13 -10.30
N VAL A 57 -8.45 -0.35 -9.70
CA VAL A 57 -7.22 0.45 -9.96
C VAL A 57 -6.70 0.27 -11.39
N ASN A 58 -6.95 -0.90 -12.00
CA ASN A 58 -6.58 -1.15 -13.39
C ASN A 58 -7.39 -0.33 -14.40
N ILE A 59 -8.65 0.04 -14.07
CA ILE A 59 -9.49 0.90 -14.93
C ILE A 59 -8.90 2.31 -15.05
N VAL A 60 -8.22 2.80 -14.01
CA VAL A 60 -7.63 4.15 -13.96
C VAL A 60 -6.19 4.18 -14.50
N SER A 61 -5.50 3.04 -14.53
CA SER A 61 -4.12 2.95 -15.03
C SER A 61 -4.01 2.87 -16.55
N ASN A 62 -5.13 2.80 -17.27
CA ASN A 62 -5.17 2.74 -18.73
C ASN A 62 -5.02 4.12 -19.42
N THR A 63 -4.61 5.16 -18.68
CA THR A 63 -4.37 6.52 -19.20
C THR A 63 -2.91 6.97 -19.12
N GLN A 64 -1.94 6.07 -18.95
CA GLN A 64 -0.53 6.41 -19.13
C GLN A 64 0.14 5.46 -20.13
N GLU A 65 0.37 6.04 -21.30
CA GLU A 65 1.09 5.53 -22.46
C GLU A 65 2.38 4.80 -22.07
N VAL A 66 2.49 3.53 -22.45
CA VAL A 66 3.79 2.94 -22.76
C VAL A 66 3.89 2.95 -24.26
N THR A 67 4.60 3.96 -24.78
CA THR A 67 5.09 4.02 -26.15
C THR A 67 6.09 2.86 -26.30
N VAL A 68 5.61 1.71 -26.77
CA VAL A 68 6.51 0.69 -27.31
C VAL A 68 7.02 1.27 -28.62
N LEU A 69 8.25 1.79 -28.62
CA LEU A 69 9.00 1.99 -29.85
C LEU A 69 9.17 0.62 -30.50
N PRO A 70 8.63 0.35 -31.70
CA PRO A 70 9.17 -0.71 -32.50
C PRO A 70 10.53 -0.20 -32.99
N ASN A 71 11.62 -0.75 -32.46
CA ASN A 71 12.86 -0.74 -33.21
C ASN A 71 12.59 -1.54 -34.49
N GLN A 72 12.22 -0.81 -35.55
CA GLN A 72 12.26 -1.32 -36.91
C GLN A 72 13.75 -1.47 -37.26
N THR A 73 14.33 -2.58 -36.84
CA THR A 73 15.46 -3.16 -37.55
C THR A 73 14.88 -4.12 -38.58
N ASP A 74 15.00 -3.69 -39.82
CA ASP A 74 14.84 -4.45 -41.05
C ASP A 74 15.68 -5.74 -40.94
N ASP A 75 15.04 -6.84 -40.54
CA ASP A 75 15.59 -8.19 -40.66
C ASP A 75 14.40 -9.15 -40.73
N ASP A 76 14.31 -9.93 -41.80
CA ASP A 76 13.33 -11.03 -41.98
C ASP A 76 13.66 -12.15 -40.98
N SER A 77 13.52 -11.83 -39.70
CA SER A 77 13.74 -12.72 -38.60
C SER A 77 12.63 -13.76 -38.59
N ILE A 78 13.00 -15.03 -38.60
CA ILE A 78 12.11 -16.18 -38.40
C ILE A 78 11.25 -16.01 -37.14
N TRP A 79 11.69 -15.17 -36.21
CA TRP A 79 11.02 -14.87 -34.96
C TRP A 79 9.87 -13.87 -35.08
N ASN A 80 9.67 -13.18 -36.20
CA ASN A 80 8.61 -12.17 -36.34
C ASN A 80 7.20 -12.76 -36.16
N ASP A 81 6.94 -13.95 -36.72
CA ASP A 81 5.67 -14.66 -36.54
C ASP A 81 5.47 -15.11 -35.09
N PHE A 82 6.54 -15.59 -34.45
CA PHE A 82 6.55 -15.97 -33.04
C PHE A 82 6.32 -14.76 -32.13
N ASP A 83 6.99 -13.64 -32.37
CA ASP A 83 6.87 -12.41 -31.60
C ASP A 83 5.47 -11.79 -31.73
N SER A 84 4.85 -11.92 -32.91
CA SER A 84 3.46 -11.52 -33.16
C SER A 84 2.47 -12.42 -32.41
N GLU A 85 2.65 -13.74 -32.48
CA GLU A 85 1.81 -14.71 -31.77
C GLU A 85 1.94 -14.55 -30.25
N VAL A 86 3.16 -14.49 -29.73
CA VAL A 86 3.44 -14.26 -28.31
C VAL A 86 2.96 -12.89 -27.87
N GLY A 87 3.13 -11.85 -28.69
CA GLY A 87 2.61 -10.52 -28.43
C GLY A 87 1.09 -10.52 -28.21
N SER A 88 0.35 -11.25 -29.04
CA SER A 88 -1.10 -11.40 -28.89
C SER A 88 -1.49 -12.17 -27.61
N ILE A 89 -0.74 -13.21 -27.25
CA ILE A 89 -0.97 -14.02 -26.05
C ILE A 89 -0.67 -13.20 -24.79
N VAL A 90 0.45 -12.48 -24.75
CA VAL A 90 0.88 -11.69 -23.59
C VAL A 90 -0.04 -10.49 -23.37
N GLN A 91 -0.56 -9.88 -24.44
CA GLN A 91 -1.55 -8.79 -24.34
C GLN A 91 -2.92 -9.25 -23.84
N SER A 92 -3.27 -10.53 -23.99
CA SER A 92 -4.54 -11.09 -23.48
C SER A 92 -4.59 -11.28 -21.96
N SER A 93 -3.49 -11.03 -21.24
CA SER A 93 -3.41 -11.26 -19.80
C SER A 93 -4.31 -10.31 -19.00
N ASN A 94 -5.36 -10.86 -18.38
CA ASN A 94 -6.22 -10.12 -17.45
C ASN A 94 -5.41 -9.63 -16.23
N PRO A 95 -5.30 -8.31 -16.00
CA PRO A 95 -4.46 -7.76 -14.92
C PRO A 95 -4.97 -8.12 -13.52
N THR A 96 -6.26 -8.44 -13.38
CA THR A 96 -6.83 -8.95 -12.13
C THR A 96 -6.40 -10.38 -11.87
N ALA A 97 -6.42 -11.25 -12.88
CA ALA A 97 -5.94 -12.63 -12.76
C ALA A 97 -4.46 -12.64 -12.38
N ALA A 98 -3.66 -11.78 -13.00
CA ALA A 98 -2.25 -11.68 -12.71
C ALA A 98 -1.97 -11.06 -11.31
N PHE A 99 -2.85 -10.19 -10.78
CA PHE A 99 -2.81 -9.79 -9.37
C PHE A 99 -3.12 -10.94 -8.40
N ILE A 100 -4.11 -11.78 -8.74
CA ILE A 100 -4.48 -12.96 -7.94
C ILE A 100 -3.30 -13.94 -7.83
N VAL A 101 -2.63 -14.21 -8.96
CA VAL A 101 -1.42 -15.06 -8.97
C VAL A 101 -0.32 -14.45 -8.10
N GLU A 102 -0.13 -13.13 -8.18
CA GLU A 102 0.91 -12.42 -7.42
C GLU A 102 0.66 -12.47 -5.90
N ILE A 103 -0.57 -12.21 -5.45
CA ILE A 103 -0.92 -12.28 -4.03
C ILE A 103 -0.84 -13.71 -3.51
N ASP A 104 -1.27 -14.70 -4.29
CA ASP A 104 -1.15 -16.11 -3.90
C ASP A 104 0.31 -16.51 -3.75
N LYS A 105 1.18 -16.11 -4.69
CA LYS A 105 2.62 -16.35 -4.56
C LYS A 105 3.20 -15.72 -3.29
N TYR A 106 2.86 -14.47 -2.98
CA TYR A 106 3.31 -13.78 -1.78
C TYR A 106 2.83 -14.46 -0.47
N LEU A 107 1.58 -14.95 -0.45
CA LEU A 107 1.03 -15.64 0.72
C LEU A 107 1.73 -16.99 1.01
N HIS A 108 2.29 -17.64 -0.01
CA HIS A 108 3.05 -18.89 0.14
C HIS A 108 4.53 -18.68 0.52
N GLU A 109 5.05 -17.45 0.40
CA GLU A 109 6.42 -17.17 0.85
C GLU A 109 6.56 -17.30 2.38
N PRO A 110 7.77 -17.61 2.89
CA PRO A 110 8.02 -17.65 4.32
C PRO A 110 7.70 -16.31 5.00
N LEU A 111 7.40 -16.39 6.29
CA LEU A 111 7.19 -15.20 7.12
C LEU A 111 8.51 -14.47 7.37
N LEU A 112 8.46 -13.15 7.31
CA LEU A 112 9.57 -12.31 7.70
C LEU A 112 9.73 -12.32 9.23
N SER A 113 10.97 -12.27 9.74
CA SER A 113 11.19 -12.20 11.18
C SER A 113 10.54 -10.95 11.76
N ARG A 114 9.97 -11.07 12.97
CA ARG A 114 9.34 -9.94 13.67
C ARG A 114 10.29 -8.77 13.94
N ARG A 115 11.60 -9.01 13.93
CA ARG A 115 12.65 -8.02 14.18
C ARG A 115 13.13 -7.31 12.91
N GLU A 116 12.75 -7.79 11.74
CA GLU A 116 13.13 -7.20 10.47
C GLU A 116 12.14 -6.11 10.04
N ASP A 117 12.62 -5.22 9.16
CA ASP A 117 11.83 -4.12 8.64
C ASP A 117 11.01 -4.57 7.42
N PRO A 118 9.66 -4.58 7.51
CA PRO A 118 8.81 -4.95 6.38
C PRO A 118 8.91 -3.96 5.21
N LEU A 119 9.26 -2.68 5.44
CA LEU A 119 9.42 -1.70 4.36
C LEU A 119 10.67 -1.98 3.53
N LEU A 120 11.76 -2.36 4.18
CA LEU A 120 12.98 -2.79 3.47
C LEU A 120 12.72 -4.06 2.66
N TRP A 121 12.00 -5.02 3.22
CA TRP A 121 11.60 -6.23 2.51
C TRP A 121 10.78 -5.91 1.24
N TRP A 122 9.76 -5.06 1.36
CA TRP A 122 8.96 -4.63 0.22
C TRP A 122 9.77 -3.86 -0.82
N LYS A 123 10.76 -3.07 -0.41
CA LYS A 123 11.67 -2.35 -1.31
C LYS A 123 12.55 -3.31 -2.11
N LEU A 124 13.06 -4.38 -1.50
CA LEU A 124 13.86 -5.39 -2.18
C LEU A 124 13.01 -6.24 -3.13
N ASN A 125 11.77 -6.56 -2.73
CA ASN A 125 10.89 -7.45 -3.48
C ASN A 125 9.92 -6.71 -4.42
N GLN A 126 10.10 -5.40 -4.63
CA GLN A 126 9.21 -4.57 -5.46
C GLN A 126 9.09 -5.05 -6.92
N TYR A 127 10.15 -5.64 -7.47
CA TYR A 127 10.17 -6.15 -8.84
C TYR A 127 9.52 -7.53 -8.95
N VAL A 128 9.51 -8.29 -7.86
CA VAL A 128 8.83 -9.59 -7.76
C VAL A 128 7.32 -9.40 -7.60
N TYR A 129 6.93 -8.36 -6.85
CA TYR A 129 5.55 -8.03 -6.51
C TYR A 129 5.16 -6.60 -6.90
N PRO A 130 5.19 -6.26 -8.20
CA PRO A 130 5.02 -4.88 -8.66
C PRO A 130 3.60 -4.34 -8.43
N ARG A 131 2.56 -5.19 -8.54
CA ARG A 131 1.18 -4.74 -8.34
C ARG A 131 0.85 -4.65 -6.87
N LEU A 132 1.29 -5.61 -6.06
CA LEU A 132 1.08 -5.63 -4.63
C LEU A 132 1.82 -4.46 -3.96
N PHE A 133 3.04 -4.14 -4.42
CA PHE A 133 3.80 -2.98 -3.93
C PHE A 133 3.06 -1.65 -4.11
N LYS A 134 2.27 -1.48 -5.20
CA LYS A 134 1.41 -0.28 -5.36
C LYS A 134 0.39 -0.14 -4.24
N PHE A 135 -0.15 -1.26 -3.72
CA PHE A 135 -1.06 -1.27 -2.57
C PHE A 135 -0.35 -1.04 -1.26
N VAL A 136 0.82 -1.66 -1.06
CA VAL A 136 1.67 -1.47 0.12
C VAL A 136 1.97 0.01 0.33
N LYS A 137 2.40 0.73 -0.72
CA LYS A 137 2.65 2.18 -0.64
C LYS A 137 1.43 2.97 -0.17
N LYS A 138 0.21 2.57 -0.53
CA LYS A 138 -1.01 3.27 -0.10
C LYS A 138 -1.39 2.94 1.35
N ARG A 139 -1.15 1.71 1.79
CA ARG A 139 -1.55 1.24 3.12
C ARG A 139 -0.53 1.60 4.21
N PHE A 140 0.76 1.48 3.92
CA PHE A 140 1.81 1.69 4.92
C PHE A 140 2.14 3.17 5.13
N CYS A 141 1.67 4.06 4.25
CA CYS A 141 1.74 5.51 4.43
C CYS A 141 0.62 6.07 5.33
N ILE A 142 -0.30 5.23 5.82
CA ILE A 142 -1.36 5.68 6.73
C ILE A 142 -0.75 5.85 8.12
N MET A 143 -0.69 7.08 8.62
CA MET A 143 -0.27 7.33 9.99
C MET A 143 -1.30 6.75 10.97
N GLY A 144 -0.85 5.87 11.87
CA GLY A 144 -1.71 5.26 12.88
C GLY A 144 -2.07 6.17 14.06
N THR A 145 -1.45 7.35 14.16
CA THR A 145 -1.68 8.30 15.26
C THR A 145 -1.68 9.75 14.76
N SER A 146 -2.41 10.62 15.47
CA SER A 146 -2.35 12.08 15.27
C SER A 146 -1.09 12.71 15.85
N VAL A 147 -0.26 11.95 16.58
CA VAL A 147 0.92 12.46 17.31
C VAL A 147 1.91 13.24 16.42
N PRO A 148 2.24 12.80 15.18
CA PRO A 148 3.10 13.59 14.30
C PRO A 148 2.48 14.95 13.95
N CYS A 149 1.19 14.97 13.64
CA CYS A 149 0.45 16.20 13.38
C CYS A 149 0.42 17.09 14.63
N GLU A 150 0.11 16.54 15.79
CA GLU A 150 0.07 17.27 17.06
C GLU A 150 1.44 17.85 17.44
N ARG A 151 2.54 17.14 17.17
CA ARG A 151 3.90 17.66 17.38
C ARG A 151 4.18 18.87 16.49
N ILE A 152 3.80 18.79 15.21
CA ILE A 152 3.93 19.90 14.26
C ILE A 152 3.09 21.10 14.73
N PHE A 153 1.82 20.87 15.08
CA PHE A 153 0.92 21.92 15.56
C PHE A 153 1.31 22.49 16.92
N SER A 154 1.94 21.70 17.80
CA SER A 154 2.45 22.17 19.08
C SER A 154 3.68 23.07 18.91
N LYS A 155 4.65 22.67 18.07
CA LYS A 155 5.82 23.50 17.71
C LYS A 155 5.38 24.80 17.00
N ALA A 156 4.41 24.68 16.09
CA ALA A 156 3.83 25.83 15.39
C ALA A 156 3.02 26.74 16.33
N GLY A 157 2.26 26.16 17.26
CA GLY A 157 1.49 26.86 18.29
C GLY A 157 2.39 27.69 19.21
N GLN A 158 3.52 27.14 19.67
CA GLN A 158 4.49 27.91 20.46
C GLN A 158 5.07 29.11 19.69
N THR A 159 5.23 28.99 18.36
CA THR A 159 5.70 30.07 17.49
C THR A 159 4.65 31.19 17.35
N ILE A 160 3.37 30.83 17.31
CA ILE A 160 2.25 31.78 17.29
C ILE A 160 2.06 32.46 18.67
N THR A 161 2.08 31.69 19.76
CA THR A 161 1.67 32.19 21.09
C THR A 161 2.72 33.11 21.73
N LYS A 162 4.03 32.91 21.48
CA LYS A 162 5.08 33.69 22.15
C LYS A 162 5.39 35.05 21.51
N LYS A 163 4.98 35.31 20.27
CA LYS A 163 5.22 36.59 19.57
C LYS A 163 3.94 37.02 18.86
N ARG A 164 3.24 38.02 19.40
CA ARG A 164 2.07 38.68 18.77
C ARG A 164 2.28 38.88 17.27
N SER A 165 1.77 37.98 16.44
CA SER A 165 1.98 38.01 15.01
C SER A 165 0.64 38.18 14.32
N ARG A 166 0.50 39.28 13.56
CA ARG A 166 -0.59 39.51 12.60
C ARG A 166 -0.42 38.59 11.38
N LEU A 167 -0.16 37.31 11.62
CA LEU A 167 -0.02 36.30 10.57
C LEU A 167 -1.42 35.91 10.10
N THR A 168 -1.63 36.01 8.80
CA THR A 168 -2.81 35.44 8.15
C THR A 168 -2.68 33.93 8.08
N CYS A 169 -3.81 33.21 8.07
CA CYS A 169 -3.84 31.74 8.01
C CYS A 169 -2.98 31.19 6.86
N SER A 170 -3.04 31.81 5.68
CA SER A 170 -2.26 31.42 4.51
C SER A 170 -0.73 31.53 4.71
N LYS A 171 -0.23 32.56 5.40
CA LYS A 171 1.21 32.69 5.69
C LYS A 171 1.67 31.66 6.73
N PHE A 172 0.80 31.31 7.66
CA PHE A 172 1.08 30.28 8.66
C PHE A 172 1.20 28.89 8.03
N GLU A 173 0.30 28.54 7.11
CA GLU A 173 0.37 27.29 6.35
C GLU A 173 1.68 27.17 5.56
N GLN A 174 2.07 28.24 4.84
CA GLN A 174 3.35 28.29 4.13
C GLN A 174 4.55 28.13 5.07
N MET A 175 4.50 28.75 6.26
CA MET A 175 5.57 28.66 7.24
C MET A 175 5.70 27.24 7.83
N ILE A 176 4.58 26.59 8.16
CA ILE A 176 4.60 25.18 8.61
C ILE A 176 5.15 24.28 7.51
N PHE A 177 4.68 24.46 6.27
CA PHE A 177 5.13 23.67 5.13
C PHE A 177 6.65 23.81 4.94
N LEU A 178 7.17 25.04 4.93
CA LEU A 178 8.62 25.28 4.82
C LEU A 178 9.38 24.70 6.01
N ASN A 179 8.90 24.88 7.25
CA ASN A 179 9.56 24.33 8.44
C ASN A 179 9.66 22.80 8.39
N PHE A 180 8.62 22.13 7.88
CA PHE A 180 8.58 20.67 7.79
C PHE A 180 9.48 20.09 6.69
N ASN A 181 9.66 20.81 5.57
CA ASN A 181 10.40 20.31 4.41
C ASN A 181 11.86 20.82 4.33
N LEU A 182 12.28 21.75 5.20
CA LEU A 182 13.65 22.30 5.24
C LEU A 182 14.55 21.68 6.33
N GLU A 183 13.99 20.88 7.24
CA GLU A 183 14.76 19.99 8.13
C GLU A 183 15.13 18.69 7.39
#